data_AF-A0A9Q0ZCD5-F1
#
_entry.id   AF-A0A9Q0ZCD5-F1
#
_cell.length_a   1.000
_cell.length_b   1.000
_cell.length_c   1.000
_cell.angle_alpha   90.00
_cell.angle_beta   90.00
_cell.angle_gamma   90.00
#
_symmetry.space_group_name_H-M   'P 1'
#
loop_
_entity.id
_entity.type
_entity.pdbx_description
1 polymer ?
#
loop_
_entity_poly.entity_id
_entity_poly.type
_entity_poly.pdbx_seq_one_letter_code
_entity_poly.pdbx_strand_id
1 'polypeptide(L)'
;MARSFLQVAATEEVASPLRVVQIEGLVVLKIIKHCKEFSPSLVTGQLLGLDVGSVLELTNCFPFPIGEEDEEIESDGANYQLEMMRCLREVNVDNNTVGWSVSFILS
;
A
#
# COMPACT_ATOMS: atom_id res chain seq x y z
N MET A 1 21.62 26.52 -27.69
CA MET A 1 21.66 26.74 -26.22
C MET A 1 20.97 25.54 -25.57
N ALA A 2 21.73 24.48 -25.28
CA ALA A 2 21.20 23.28 -24.63
C ALA A 2 20.95 23.59 -23.15
N ARG A 3 19.76 23.27 -22.63
CA ARG A 3 19.49 23.37 -21.20
C ARG A 3 20.36 22.33 -20.47
N SER A 4 21.14 22.79 -19.49
CA SER A 4 22.02 21.94 -18.67
C SER A 4 21.21 20.86 -17.96
N PHE A 5 21.75 19.64 -17.89
CA PHE A 5 21.16 18.50 -17.17
C PHE A 5 20.85 18.82 -15.69
N LEU A 6 21.57 19.78 -15.09
CA LEU A 6 21.32 20.25 -13.73
C LEU A 6 20.02 21.05 -13.58
N GLN A 7 19.52 21.67 -14.66
CA GLN A 7 18.28 22.44 -14.62
C GLN A 7 17.04 21.52 -14.67
N VAL A 8 17.19 20.30 -15.20
CA VAL A 8 16.12 19.28 -15.22
C VAL A 8 15.99 18.58 -13.87
N ALA A 9 17.07 18.51 -13.09
CA ALA A 9 17.07 17.94 -11.74
C ALA A 9 16.47 18.87 -10.67
N ALA A 10 16.24 20.15 -10.98
CA ALA A 10 15.80 21.18 -10.03
C ALA A 10 14.30 21.53 -10.10
N THR A 11 13.52 20.86 -10.94
CA THR A 11 12.06 20.82 -10.77
C THR A 11 11.74 19.69 -9.81
N GLU A 12 11.99 19.93 -8.52
CA GLU A 12 11.11 19.34 -7.50
C GLU A 12 9.72 19.92 -7.78
N GLU A 13 8.94 19.20 -8.58
CA GLU A 13 7.50 19.38 -8.67
C GLU A 13 7.01 19.31 -7.22
N VAL A 14 6.67 20.47 -6.63
CA VAL A 14 6.09 20.53 -5.29
C VAL A 14 4.79 19.75 -5.39
N ALA A 15 4.83 18.50 -4.91
CA ALA A 15 3.70 17.59 -4.97
C ALA A 15 2.50 18.31 -4.35
N SER A 16 1.44 18.50 -5.16
CA SER A 16 0.23 19.13 -4.68
C SER A 16 -0.30 18.35 -3.48
N PRO A 17 -0.80 19.04 -2.44
CA PRO A 17 -1.29 18.34 -1.25
C PRO A 17 -2.39 17.36 -1.64
N LEU A 18 -2.30 16.13 -1.12
CA LEU A 18 -3.32 15.11 -1.29
C LEU A 18 -4.65 15.60 -0.72
N ARG A 19 -5.71 15.54 -1.54
CA ARG A 19 -7.04 16.08 -1.21
C ARG A 19 -8.10 14.99 -1.13
N VAL A 20 -7.96 13.95 -1.93
CA VAL A 20 -8.95 12.89 -2.07
C VAL A 20 -8.24 11.55 -2.09
N VAL A 21 -8.84 10.55 -1.43
CA VAL A 21 -8.45 9.15 -1.55
C VAL A 21 -9.59 8.43 -2.27
N GLN A 22 -9.30 7.90 -3.45
CA GLN A 22 -10.22 7.07 -4.21
C GLN A 22 -9.89 5.61 -3.93
N ILE A 23 -10.89 4.82 -3.57
CA ILE A 23 -10.69 3.42 -3.21
C ILE A 23 -11.45 2.55 -4.20
N GLU A 24 -10.75 1.63 -4.86
CA GLU A 24 -11.41 0.66 -5.72
C GLU A 24 -12.29 -0.31 -4.91
N GLY A 25 -13.40 -0.74 -5.51
CA GLY A 25 -14.34 -1.65 -4.84
C GLY A 25 -13.70 -2.98 -4.42
N LEU A 26 -12.71 -3.47 -5.17
CA LEU A 26 -11.98 -4.69 -4.84
C LEU A 26 -11.19 -4.54 -3.53
N VAL A 27 -10.57 -3.38 -3.31
CA VAL A 27 -9.82 -3.06 -2.07
C VAL A 27 -10.75 -3.08 -0.87
N VAL A 28 -11.91 -2.43 -0.99
CA VAL A 28 -12.92 -2.42 0.07
C VAL A 28 -13.37 -3.84 0.43
N LEU A 29 -13.65 -4.67 -0.58
CA LEU A 29 -14.05 -6.07 -0.36
C LEU A 29 -12.96 -6.90 0.31
N LYS A 30 -11.70 -6.72 -0.09
CA LYS A 30 -10.55 -7.39 0.54
C LYS A 30 -10.41 -7.01 2.00
N ILE A 31 -10.49 -5.71 2.32
CA ILE A 31 -10.46 -5.22 3.71
C ILE A 31 -11.58 -5.88 4.52
N ILE A 32 -12.84 -5.81 4.05
CA ILE A 32 -13.99 -6.41 4.76
C ILE A 32 -13.79 -7.92 4.96
N LYS A 33 -13.28 -8.64 3.95
CA LYS A 33 -13.00 -10.06 4.04
C LYS A 33 -11.97 -10.34 5.13
N HIS A 34 -10.83 -9.64 5.13
CA HIS A 34 -9.80 -9.83 6.15
C HIS A 34 -10.32 -9.50 7.55
N CYS A 35 -11.07 -8.41 7.74
CA CYS A 35 -11.67 -8.11 9.04
C CYS A 35 -12.52 -9.26 9.58
N LYS A 36 -13.33 -9.88 8.72
CA LYS A 36 -14.22 -10.97 9.11
C LYS A 36 -13.48 -12.27 9.41
N GLU A 37 -12.46 -12.60 8.62
CA GLU A 37 -11.70 -13.84 8.77
C GLU A 37 -10.82 -13.85 10.03
N PHE A 38 -10.31 -12.68 10.42
CA PHE A 38 -9.39 -12.55 11.56
C PHE A 38 -10.04 -11.93 12.80
N SER A 39 -11.36 -11.79 12.84
CA SER A 39 -12.09 -11.34 14.04
C SER A 39 -11.88 -12.32 15.20
N PRO A 40 -11.59 -11.86 16.43
CA PRO A 40 -11.61 -10.49 16.94
C PRO A 40 -10.26 -9.74 16.86
N SER A 41 -9.22 -10.34 16.27
CA SER A 41 -7.89 -9.75 16.18
C SER A 41 -7.85 -8.53 15.26
N LEU A 42 -6.92 -7.61 15.57
CA LEU A 42 -6.67 -6.44 14.74
C LEU A 42 -5.95 -6.87 13.46
N VAL A 43 -6.43 -6.38 12.31
CA VAL A 43 -5.84 -6.67 11.01
C VAL A 43 -5.16 -5.42 10.47
N THR A 44 -3.86 -5.54 10.21
CA THR A 44 -3.09 -4.55 9.47
C THR A 44 -2.77 -5.06 8.06
N GLY A 45 -2.55 -4.15 7.13
CA GLY A 45 -2.22 -4.53 5.75
C GLY A 45 -1.62 -3.40 4.94
N GLN A 46 -0.95 -3.78 3.86
CA GLN A 46 -0.34 -2.88 2.88
C GLN A 46 -1.39 -2.41 1.87
N LEU A 47 -1.40 -1.10 1.62
CA LEU A 47 -2.17 -0.47 0.54
C LEU A 47 -1.27 -0.19 -0.65
N LEU A 48 -1.79 -0.49 -1.83
CA LEU A 48 -1.13 -0.28 -3.12
C LEU A 48 -1.96 0.67 -3.96
N GLY A 49 -1.28 1.52 -4.73
CA GLY A 49 -1.95 2.55 -5.48
C GLY A 49 -1.04 3.53 -6.19
N LEU A 50 -1.64 4.55 -6.78
CA LEU A 50 -0.95 5.60 -7.52
C LEU A 50 -1.33 6.97 -7.00
N ASP A 51 -0.36 7.87 -6.91
CA ASP A 51 -0.60 9.29 -6.70
C ASP A 51 -0.76 9.98 -8.06
N VAL A 52 -1.96 10.49 -8.31
CA VAL A 52 -2.32 11.19 -9.55
C VAL A 52 -2.73 12.62 -9.20
N GLY A 53 -1.71 13.48 -9.04
CA GLY A 53 -1.87 14.90 -8.80
C GLY A 53 -2.36 15.23 -7.39
N SER A 54 -3.67 15.20 -7.16
CA SER A 54 -4.28 15.47 -5.84
C SER A 54 -5.17 14.34 -5.32
N VAL A 55 -5.18 13.22 -6.04
CA VAL A 55 -5.98 12.03 -5.75
C VAL A 55 -5.03 10.85 -5.53
N LEU A 56 -5.16 10.19 -4.37
CA LEU A 56 -4.53 8.90 -4.12
C LEU A 56 -5.50 7.79 -4.53
N GLU A 57 -5.16 7.05 -5.57
CA GLU A 57 -5.96 5.92 -6.04
C GLU A 57 -5.46 4.63 -5.40
N LEU A 58 -6.28 4.01 -4.56
CA LEU A 58 -6.01 2.68 -4.00
C LEU A 58 -6.56 1.60 -4.94
N THR A 59 -5.65 0.91 -5.60
CA THR A 59 -5.93 -0.14 -6.60
C THR A 59 -5.98 -1.53 -5.96
N ASN A 60 -5.15 -1.77 -4.95
CA ASN A 60 -5.03 -3.08 -4.33
C ASN A 60 -4.60 -3.02 -2.86
N CYS A 61 -4.79 -4.11 -2.13
CA CYS A 61 -4.29 -4.27 -0.77
C CYS A 61 -4.06 -5.75 -0.42
N PHE A 62 -3.18 -6.00 0.54
CA PHE A 62 -2.96 -7.33 1.12
C PHE A 62 -2.68 -7.22 2.63
N PRO A 63 -3.09 -8.20 3.44
CA PRO A 63 -2.91 -8.16 4.88
C PRO A 63 -1.45 -8.49 5.24
N PHE A 64 -0.98 -7.98 6.36
CA PHE A 64 0.28 -8.47 6.94
C PHE A 64 0.01 -9.80 7.67
N PRO A 65 0.97 -10.75 7.64
CA PRO A 65 0.87 -11.96 8.43
C PRO A 65 0.85 -11.58 9.92
N ILE A 66 -0.11 -12.15 10.66
CA ILE A 66 -0.21 -11.99 12.11
C ILE A 66 0.73 -13.03 12.72
N GLY A 67 1.92 -12.60 13.14
CA GLY A 67 2.87 -13.44 13.89
C GLY A 67 2.52 -13.46 15.39
N GLU A 68 2.79 -14.59 16.06
CA GLU A 68 2.88 -14.63 17.52
C GLU A 68 4.18 -13.93 17.93
N GLU A 69 4.08 -12.98 18.86
CA GLU A 69 5.11 -12.03 19.31
C GLU A 69 6.54 -12.60 19.45
N ASP A 70 7.30 -12.66 18.35
CA ASP A 70 8.73 -12.98 18.36
C ASP A 70 9.53 -11.96 17.52
N GLU A 71 10.73 -11.62 17.97
CA GLU A 71 11.63 -10.61 17.35
C GLU A 71 12.06 -10.97 15.91
N GLU A 72 11.79 -12.20 15.45
CA GLU A 72 12.02 -12.64 14.06
C GLU A 72 11.00 -12.06 13.05
N ILE A 73 9.88 -11.50 13.52
CA ILE A 73 8.78 -10.99 12.68
C ILE A 73 9.19 -9.81 11.79
N GLU A 74 10.16 -8.97 12.19
CA GLU A 74 10.54 -7.81 11.36
C GLU A 74 11.23 -8.24 10.05
N SER A 75 12.10 -9.24 10.11
CA SER A 75 12.75 -9.82 8.93
C SER A 75 11.75 -10.57 8.06
N ASP A 76 10.86 -11.36 8.67
CA ASP A 76 9.84 -12.14 7.97
C ASP A 76 8.76 -11.26 7.32
N GLY A 77 8.39 -10.16 7.96
CA GLY A 77 7.46 -9.17 7.41
C GLY A 77 8.02 -8.48 6.17
N ALA A 78 9.29 -8.06 6.19
CA ALA A 78 9.94 -7.47 5.04
C ALA A 78 10.06 -8.46 3.87
N ASN A 79 10.43 -9.71 4.16
CA ASN A 79 10.53 -10.77 3.14
C ASN A 79 9.16 -11.11 2.54
N TYR A 80 8.12 -11.18 3.37
CA TYR A 80 6.73 -11.39 2.92
C TYR A 80 6.29 -10.26 1.98
N GLN A 81 6.55 -9.01 2.33
CA GLN A 81 6.24 -7.87 1.48
C GLN A 81 6.95 -7.97 0.13
N LEU A 82 8.25 -8.28 0.10
CA LEU A 82 9.01 -8.41 -1.15
C LEU A 82 8.44 -9.50 -2.06
N GLU A 83 8.16 -10.67 -1.52
CA GLU A 83 7.58 -11.78 -2.29
C GLU A 83 6.17 -11.45 -2.79
N MET A 84 5.32 -10.82 -1.96
CA MET A 84 4.00 -10.38 -2.38
C MET A 84 4.06 -9.35 -3.52
N MET A 85 5.00 -8.41 -3.46
CA MET A 85 5.20 -7.39 -4.50
C MET A 85 5.70 -8.01 -5.81
N ARG A 86 6.51 -9.08 -5.71
CA ARG A 86 6.93 -9.90 -6.85
C ARG A 86 5.75 -10.63 -7.47
N CYS A 87 4.93 -11.34 -6.68
CA CYS A 87 3.75 -12.04 -7.18
C CYS A 87 2.77 -11.08 -7.89
N LEU A 88 2.54 -9.88 -7.32
CA LEU A 88 1.66 -8.88 -7.93
C LEU A 88 2.22 -8.35 -9.25
N ARG A 89 3.55 -8.18 -9.35
CA ARG A 89 4.22 -7.81 -10.60
C ARG A 89 4.03 -8.88 -11.68
N GLU A 90 4.12 -10.15 -11.32
CA GLU A 90 3.97 -11.28 -12.25
C GLU A 90 2.56 -11.35 -12.85
N VAL A 91 1.53 -10.92 -12.12
CA VAL A 91 0.15 -10.81 -12.61
C VAL A 91 -0.21 -9.41 -13.13
N ASN A 92 0.80 -8.56 -13.36
CA ASN A 92 0.66 -7.25 -13.98
C ASN A 92 -0.19 -6.25 -13.18
N VAL A 93 -0.25 -6.42 -11.86
CA VAL A 93 -0.83 -5.48 -10.90
C VAL A 93 0.26 -4.49 -10.47
N ASP A 94 -0.11 -3.21 -10.34
CA ASP A 94 0.76 -2.20 -9.76
C ASP A 94 1.13 -2.54 -8.31
N ASN A 95 2.40 -2.37 -7.97
CA ASN A 95 2.95 -2.67 -6.66
C ASN A 95 3.53 -1.40 -6.02
N ASN A 96 2.83 -0.28 -6.19
CA ASN A 96 3.28 0.98 -5.62
C ASN A 96 2.71 1.13 -4.21
N THR A 97 3.60 1.03 -3.22
CA THR A 97 3.25 1.19 -1.80
C THR A 97 2.85 2.64 -1.51
N VAL A 98 1.60 2.84 -1.08
CA VAL A 98 1.04 4.18 -0.79
C VAL A 98 0.64 4.40 0.67
N GLY A 99 0.57 3.33 1.47
CA GLY A 99 0.24 3.43 2.90
C GLY A 99 -0.17 2.10 3.50
N TRP A 100 -0.73 2.12 4.71
CA TRP A 100 -1.24 0.93 5.38
C TRP A 100 -2.69 1.11 5.83
N SER A 101 -3.44 0.01 5.88
CA SER A 101 -4.77 -0.05 6.47
C SER A 101 -4.71 -0.71 7.84
N VAL A 102 -5.41 -0.13 8.81
CA VAL A 102 -5.68 -0.77 10.11
C VAL A 102 -7.18 -0.95 10.22
N SER A 103 -7.61 -2.17 10.52
CA SER A 103 -9.03 -2.49 10.62
C SER A 103 -9.39 -3.00 12.01
N PHE A 104 -10.48 -2.47 12.56
CA PHE A 104 -11.04 -2.91 13.84
C PHE A 104 -12.54 -3.18 13.67
N ILE A 105 -13.04 -4.24 14.31
CA ILE A 105 -14.47 -4.51 14.42
C ILE A 105 -14.94 -3.94 15.76
N LEU A 106 -15.96 -3.07 15.72
CA LEU A 106 -16.67 -2.63 16.91
C LEU A 106 -17.81 -3.61 17.19
N SER A 107 -17.73 -4.37 18.30
CA SER A 107 -18.82 -5.25 18.76
C SER A 107 -19.84 -4.51 19.61
#